data_AF-A0A0D3KSS5-F1
#
_entry.id   AF-A0A0D3KSS5-F1
#
_cell.length_a   1.000
_cell.length_b   1.000
_cell.length_c   1.000
_cell.angle_alpha   90.00
_cell.angle_beta   90.00
_cell.angle_gamma   90.00
#
_symmetry.space_group_name_H-M   'P 1'
#
loop_
_entity.id
_entity.type
_entity.pdbx_description
1 polymer ?
#
loop_
_entity_poly.entity_id
_entity_poly.type
_entity_poly.pdbx_seq_one_letter_code
_entity_poly.pdbx_strand_id
1 'polypeptide(L)'
;MEFVPGVSLKGLAITALFDPPAAAARCERVFGPRGELSPSGREQLQMLGRTLAFDILIHNYDRLPCIWGNDGNSENVMIDAEDRVVAIDSMMSAFDPHEPRSAPLFGEYKRKVAALVGEVCASPRAPHAAFAPLRRLLLHGSGDESSEAYCPPLDYDIGVAGVLEVQQGFSAAIADIAALPPTAFADLPELLHLFLGGPGGGDTRCNPAFVGSIAAIFRRATAPQARAQAKFGLHARG
;
A
#
# COMPACT_ATOMS: atom_id res chain seq x y z
N MET A 1 -1.78 -17.41 -15.71
CA MET A 1 -1.91 -15.98 -15.37
C MET A 1 -3.28 -15.56 -15.89
N GLU A 2 -4.23 -15.35 -14.99
CA GLU A 2 -5.60 -14.96 -15.35
C GLU A 2 -5.57 -13.50 -15.79
N PHE A 3 -6.13 -13.21 -16.97
CA PHE A 3 -6.24 -11.83 -17.46
C PHE A 3 -7.26 -11.10 -16.60
N VAL A 4 -6.85 -10.06 -15.88
CA VAL A 4 -7.76 -9.18 -15.15
C VAL A 4 -8.24 -8.10 -16.13
N PRO A 5 -9.50 -8.13 -16.61
CA PRO A 5 -10.01 -7.07 -17.46
C PRO A 5 -10.05 -5.78 -16.64
N GLY A 6 -9.42 -4.72 -17.15
CA GLY A 6 -9.33 -3.45 -16.44
C GLY A 6 -8.47 -2.43 -17.15
N VAL A 7 -8.21 -1.31 -16.47
CA VAL A 7 -7.27 -0.29 -16.90
C VAL A 7 -6.29 -0.02 -15.77
N SER A 8 -5.00 0.17 -16.06
CA SER A 8 -4.07 0.66 -15.06
C SER A 8 -4.40 2.10 -14.65
N LEU A 9 -3.91 2.56 -13.51
CA LEU A 9 -4.10 3.94 -13.08
C LEU A 9 -3.47 4.92 -14.09
N LYS A 10 -2.28 4.58 -14.62
CA LYS A 10 -1.68 5.32 -15.75
C LYS A 10 -2.55 5.27 -17.00
N GLY A 11 -3.11 4.12 -17.36
CA GLY A 11 -4.01 3.99 -18.51
C GLY A 11 -5.29 4.83 -18.35
N LEU A 12 -5.81 4.94 -17.13
CA LEU A 12 -6.94 5.83 -16.83
C LEU A 12 -6.52 7.30 -16.94
N ALA A 13 -5.34 7.66 -16.46
CA ALA A 13 -4.80 9.02 -16.62
C ALA A 13 -4.55 9.38 -18.10
N ILE A 14 -4.08 8.42 -18.91
CA ILE A 14 -3.97 8.60 -20.37
C ILE A 14 -5.36 8.82 -20.98
N THR A 15 -6.38 8.08 -20.52
CA THR A 15 -7.77 8.32 -20.94
C THR A 15 -8.19 9.74 -20.61
N ALA A 16 -7.79 10.30 -19.45
CA ALA A 16 -8.11 11.68 -19.07
C ALA A 16 -7.53 12.73 -20.04
N LEU A 17 -6.45 12.43 -20.77
CA LEU A 17 -5.89 13.33 -21.79
C LEU A 17 -6.75 13.40 -23.06
N PHE A 18 -7.41 12.30 -23.43
CA PHE A 18 -8.14 12.17 -24.70
C PHE A 18 -9.66 12.22 -24.54
N ASP A 19 -10.17 11.77 -23.39
CA ASP A 19 -11.58 11.77 -23.00
C ASP A 19 -11.71 12.08 -21.49
N PRO A 20 -11.49 13.35 -21.09
CA PRO A 20 -11.60 13.76 -19.69
C PRO A 20 -12.95 13.40 -19.04
N PRO A 21 -14.12 13.57 -19.70
CA PRO A 21 -15.41 13.17 -19.15
C PRO A 21 -15.48 11.68 -18.81
N ALA A 22 -14.99 10.79 -19.68
CA ALA A 22 -15.00 9.35 -19.41
C ALA A 22 -14.10 8.96 -18.25
N ALA A 23 -12.90 9.55 -18.17
CA ALA A 23 -11.97 9.30 -17.06
C ALA A 23 -12.54 9.82 -15.73
N ALA A 24 -13.10 11.03 -15.71
CA ALA A 24 -13.75 11.59 -14.53
C ALA A 24 -14.93 10.73 -14.06
N ALA A 25 -15.82 10.32 -14.98
CA ALA A 25 -16.94 9.45 -14.65
C ALA A 25 -16.48 8.10 -14.08
N ARG A 26 -15.35 7.54 -14.55
CA ARG A 26 -14.79 6.33 -13.97
C ARG A 26 -14.20 6.58 -12.58
N CYS A 27 -13.45 7.67 -12.39
CA CYS A 27 -12.97 8.06 -11.06
C CYS A 27 -14.12 8.24 -10.06
N GLU A 28 -15.24 8.79 -10.51
CA GLU A 28 -16.40 8.98 -9.64
C GLU A 28 -17.06 7.68 -9.21
N ARG A 29 -17.08 6.66 -10.07
CA ARG A 29 -17.54 5.32 -9.70
C ARG A 29 -16.60 4.62 -8.72
N VAL A 30 -15.29 4.78 -8.91
CA VAL A 30 -14.26 4.14 -8.08
C VAL A 30 -14.12 4.84 -6.73
N PHE A 31 -13.98 6.16 -6.70
CA PHE A 31 -13.62 6.95 -5.51
C PHE A 31 -14.78 7.77 -4.92
N GLY A 32 -15.90 7.91 -5.63
CA GLY A 32 -17.05 8.73 -5.24
C GLY A 32 -17.11 10.08 -5.99
N PRO A 33 -18.17 10.89 -5.83
CA PRO A 33 -18.23 12.21 -6.45
C PRO A 33 -17.14 13.15 -5.92
N ARG A 34 -16.69 14.13 -6.72
CA ARG A 34 -15.70 15.11 -6.23
C ARG A 34 -16.21 15.84 -4.98
N GLY A 35 -15.41 15.81 -3.91
CA GLY A 35 -15.78 16.40 -2.61
C GLY A 35 -16.66 15.52 -1.72
N GLU A 36 -17.11 14.36 -2.19
CA GLU A 36 -17.96 13.43 -1.45
C GLU A 36 -17.42 12.00 -1.48
N LEU A 37 -17.24 11.38 -0.32
CA LEU A 37 -16.79 9.99 -0.23
C LEU A 37 -17.97 9.04 -0.12
N SER A 38 -18.28 8.36 -1.23
CA SER A 38 -19.25 7.25 -1.25
C SER A 38 -18.73 6.06 -0.42
N PRO A 39 -19.61 5.15 0.06
CA PRO A 39 -19.16 3.94 0.77
C PRO A 39 -18.16 3.11 -0.03
N SER A 40 -18.45 2.84 -1.31
CA SER A 40 -17.52 2.15 -2.23
C SER A 40 -16.20 2.91 -2.37
N GLY A 41 -16.26 4.24 -2.52
CA GLY A 41 -15.06 5.08 -2.62
C GLY A 41 -14.15 4.97 -1.40
N ARG A 42 -14.72 4.92 -0.20
CA ARG A 42 -13.95 4.67 1.04
C ARG A 42 -13.28 3.30 1.01
N GLU A 43 -14.00 2.26 0.60
CA GLU A 43 -13.44 0.91 0.49
C GLU A 43 -12.26 0.84 -0.50
N GLN A 44 -12.38 1.49 -1.67
CA GLN A 44 -11.30 1.53 -2.66
C GLN A 44 -10.07 2.31 -2.17
N LEU A 45 -10.28 3.44 -1.50
CA LEU A 45 -9.19 4.21 -0.89
C LEU A 45 -8.52 3.45 0.25
N GLN A 46 -9.30 2.76 1.09
CA GLN A 46 -8.76 1.86 2.10
C GLN A 46 -7.97 0.71 1.46
N MET A 47 -8.40 0.17 0.31
CA MET A 47 -7.65 -0.85 -0.42
C MET A 47 -6.29 -0.35 -0.91
N LEU A 48 -6.19 0.89 -1.39
CA LEU A 48 -4.89 1.54 -1.68
C LEU A 48 -4.01 1.62 -0.42
N GLY A 49 -4.61 1.96 0.72
CA GLY A 49 -3.93 1.95 2.01
C GLY A 49 -3.39 0.58 2.42
N ARG A 50 -4.22 -0.46 2.27
CA ARG A 50 -3.82 -1.86 2.54
C ARG A 50 -2.69 -2.30 1.61
N THR A 51 -2.77 -1.91 0.34
CA THR A 51 -1.73 -2.13 -0.67
C THR A 51 -0.40 -1.50 -0.22
N LEU A 52 -0.41 -0.25 0.23
CA LEU A 52 0.79 0.42 0.76
C LEU A 52 1.38 -0.30 1.98
N ALA A 53 0.56 -0.78 2.90
CA ALA A 53 1.02 -1.54 4.07
C ALA A 53 1.70 -2.85 3.64
N PHE A 54 1.12 -3.54 2.66
CA PHE A 54 1.69 -4.75 2.08
C PHE A 54 3.00 -4.46 1.34
N ASP A 55 3.07 -3.41 0.53
CA ASP A 55 4.29 -3.01 -0.18
C ASP A 55 5.42 -2.67 0.79
N ILE A 56 5.12 -2.04 1.94
CA ILE A 56 6.08 -1.87 3.03
C ILE A 56 6.54 -3.22 3.62
N LEU A 57 5.62 -4.16 3.81
CA LEU A 57 5.94 -5.48 4.34
C LEU A 57 6.91 -6.26 3.44
N ILE A 58 6.76 -6.16 2.12
CA ILE A 58 7.55 -6.93 1.12
C ILE A 58 8.65 -6.10 0.43
N HIS A 59 8.83 -4.85 0.83
CA HIS A 59 9.77 -3.90 0.21
C HIS A 59 9.51 -3.68 -1.29
N ASN A 60 8.24 -3.59 -1.67
CA ASN A 60 7.87 -3.21 -3.04
C ASN A 60 7.89 -1.70 -3.18
N TYR A 61 9.04 -1.16 -3.56
CA TYR A 61 9.22 0.28 -3.73
C TYR A 61 8.71 0.81 -5.07
N ASP A 62 8.27 -0.06 -5.99
CA ASP A 62 7.93 0.34 -7.35
C ASP A 62 6.48 0.82 -7.48
N ARG A 63 5.51 0.23 -6.77
CA ARG A 63 4.08 0.42 -7.11
C ARG A 63 3.52 1.82 -6.81
N LEU A 64 3.55 2.25 -5.55
CA LEU A 64 2.92 3.50 -5.11
C LEU A 64 3.92 4.35 -4.32
N PRO A 65 3.89 5.69 -4.48
CA PRO A 65 4.78 6.58 -3.74
C PRO A 65 4.40 6.62 -2.26
N CYS A 66 5.39 6.47 -1.38
CA CYS A 66 5.23 6.54 0.07
C CYS A 66 6.60 6.85 0.73
N ILE A 67 7.24 5.85 1.35
CA ILE A 67 8.50 6.01 2.09
C ILE A 67 9.77 5.86 1.23
N TRP A 68 9.60 5.57 -0.06
CA TRP A 68 10.67 5.15 -0.97
C TRP A 68 11.48 6.33 -1.52
N GLY A 69 10.91 7.53 -1.56
CA GLY A 69 11.51 8.69 -2.20
C GLY A 69 11.47 8.66 -3.74
N ASN A 70 10.71 7.73 -4.33
CA ASN A 70 10.38 7.70 -5.74
C ASN A 70 8.89 8.03 -5.96
N ASP A 71 8.52 8.21 -7.22
CA ASP A 71 7.16 8.56 -7.65
C ASP A 71 6.22 7.35 -7.79
N GLY A 72 6.77 6.14 -7.70
CA GLY A 72 6.08 4.89 -7.99
C GLY A 72 5.83 4.64 -9.48
N ASN A 73 5.07 3.59 -9.75
CA ASN A 73 4.70 3.08 -11.06
C ASN A 73 3.22 2.75 -11.04
N SER A 74 2.42 3.73 -11.46
CA SER A 74 0.97 3.65 -11.48
C SER A 74 0.43 2.61 -12.50
N GLU A 75 1.28 1.97 -13.30
CA GLU A 75 0.89 0.81 -14.11
C GLU A 75 0.61 -0.41 -13.24
N ASN A 76 1.23 -0.48 -12.06
CA ASN A 76 1.12 -1.61 -11.14
C ASN A 76 -0.10 -1.54 -10.21
N VAL A 77 -1.02 -0.62 -10.50
CA VAL A 77 -2.36 -0.51 -9.90
C VAL A 77 -3.39 -0.51 -11.00
N MET A 78 -4.31 -1.46 -10.97
CA MET A 78 -5.42 -1.57 -11.91
C MET A 78 -6.75 -1.19 -11.27
N ILE A 79 -7.65 -0.69 -12.09
CA ILE A 79 -9.08 -0.61 -11.84
C ILE A 79 -9.72 -1.67 -12.74
N ASP A 80 -10.28 -2.71 -12.14
CA ASP A 80 -10.90 -3.81 -12.88
C ASP A 80 -12.25 -3.40 -13.52
N ALA A 81 -12.92 -4.36 -14.17
CA ALA A 81 -14.21 -4.16 -14.81
C ALA A 81 -15.34 -3.85 -13.81
N GLU A 82 -15.17 -4.22 -12.53
CA GLU A 82 -16.09 -3.94 -11.44
C GLU A 82 -15.72 -2.67 -10.66
N ASP A 83 -14.85 -1.83 -11.22
CA ASP A 83 -14.35 -0.59 -10.61
C ASP A 83 -13.65 -0.80 -9.25
N ARG A 84 -13.03 -1.98 -9.06
CA ARG A 84 -12.22 -2.30 -7.88
C ARG A 84 -10.75 -2.03 -8.13
N VAL A 85 -10.08 -1.51 -7.10
CA VAL A 85 -8.62 -1.32 -7.08
C VAL A 85 -7.95 -2.67 -6.86
N VAL A 86 -7.08 -3.04 -7.81
CA VAL A 86 -6.32 -4.29 -7.78
C VAL A 86 -4.83 -3.95 -7.91
N ALA A 87 -4.06 -4.43 -6.94
CA ALA A 87 -2.61 -4.37 -7.01
C ALA A 87 -2.09 -5.49 -7.93
N ILE A 88 -1.31 -5.14 -8.94
CA ILE A 88 -0.67 -6.11 -9.82
C ILE A 88 0.86 -6.03 -9.71
N ASP A 89 1.54 -6.91 -10.43
CA ASP A 89 3.01 -7.00 -10.52
C ASP A 89 3.69 -6.84 -9.16
N SER A 90 3.29 -7.70 -8.21
CA SER A 90 3.83 -7.65 -6.85
C SER A 90 5.27 -8.16 -6.84
N MET A 91 6.22 -7.23 -6.89
CA MET A 91 7.63 -7.52 -6.72
C MET A 91 8.03 -7.46 -5.26
N MET A 92 8.56 -8.57 -4.74
CA MET A 92 9.23 -8.57 -3.46
C MET A 92 10.72 -8.26 -3.66
N SER A 93 11.27 -7.40 -2.81
CA SER A 93 12.68 -6.98 -2.86
C SER A 93 13.29 -6.98 -1.46
N ALA A 94 13.15 -8.09 -0.75
CA ALA A 94 13.56 -8.18 0.64
C ALA A 94 15.08 -8.01 0.79
N PHE A 95 15.49 -7.22 1.78
CA PHE A 95 16.91 -7.14 2.15
C PHE A 95 17.36 -8.44 2.81
N ASP A 96 18.61 -8.83 2.59
CA ASP A 96 19.26 -9.88 3.36
C ASP A 96 19.95 -9.27 4.59
N PRO A 97 19.46 -9.52 5.83
CA PRO A 97 20.09 -8.99 7.03
C PRO A 97 21.49 -9.56 7.30
N HIS A 98 21.88 -10.65 6.65
CA HIS A 98 23.18 -11.29 6.79
C HIS A 98 24.19 -10.84 5.73
N GLU A 99 23.73 -10.18 4.65
CA GLU A 99 24.62 -9.65 3.62
C GLU A 99 25.19 -8.27 4.06
N PRO A 100 26.52 -8.10 4.14
CA PRO A 100 27.13 -6.87 4.67
C PRO A 100 26.76 -5.57 3.94
N ARG A 101 26.45 -5.65 2.63
CA ARG A 101 26.02 -4.49 1.84
C ARG A 101 24.54 -4.13 2.06
N SER A 102 23.72 -5.14 2.36
CA SER A 102 22.27 -5.03 2.50
C SER A 102 21.86 -4.65 3.92
N ALA A 103 22.59 -5.15 4.94
CA ALA A 103 22.26 -4.93 6.35
C ALA A 103 22.17 -3.44 6.77
N PRO A 104 23.06 -2.51 6.33
CA PRO A 104 22.92 -1.09 6.64
C PRO A 104 21.66 -0.46 6.03
N LEU A 105 21.36 -0.78 4.78
CA LEU A 105 20.16 -0.32 4.06
C LEU A 105 18.89 -0.82 4.75
N PHE A 106 18.89 -2.09 5.15
CA PHE A 106 17.79 -2.65 5.92
C PHE A 106 17.62 -1.95 7.28
N GLY A 107 18.72 -1.62 7.95
CA GLY A 107 18.70 -0.84 9.18
C GLY A 107 18.05 0.53 9.01
N GLU A 108 18.35 1.23 7.92
CA GLU A 108 17.70 2.49 7.57
C GLU A 108 16.22 2.31 7.25
N TYR A 109 15.89 1.31 6.44
CA TYR A 109 14.53 0.99 6.08
C TYR A 109 13.65 0.73 7.32
N LYS A 110 14.14 -0.08 8.27
CA LYS A 110 13.45 -0.33 9.55
C LYS A 110 13.18 0.95 10.33
N ARG A 111 14.11 1.91 10.34
CA ARG A 111 13.89 3.20 11.01
C ARG A 111 12.80 4.01 10.33
N LYS A 112 12.80 4.09 8.99
CA LYS A 112 11.74 4.76 8.21
C LYS A 112 10.37 4.14 8.47
N VAL A 113 10.28 2.82 8.43
CA VAL A 113 9.03 2.09 8.72
C VAL A 113 8.57 2.30 10.16
N ALA A 114 9.48 2.21 11.14
CA ALA A 114 9.12 2.40 12.55
C ALA A 114 8.62 3.83 12.83
N ALA A 115 9.25 4.85 12.22
CA ALA A 115 8.80 6.24 12.34
C ALA A 115 7.40 6.41 11.75
N LEU A 116 7.20 6.03 10.47
CA LEU A 116 5.90 6.15 9.80
C LEU A 116 4.79 5.46 10.59
N VAL A 117 4.99 4.18 10.92
CA VAL A 117 3.95 3.39 11.59
C VAL A 117 3.68 3.92 13.00
N GLY A 118 4.73 4.32 13.73
CA GLY A 118 4.58 4.93 15.05
C GLY A 118 3.76 6.22 15.00
N GLU A 119 4.05 7.12 14.06
CA GLU A 119 3.36 8.40 13.89
C GLU A 119 1.91 8.22 13.45
N VAL A 120 1.64 7.33 12.49
CA VAL A 120 0.27 7.00 12.04
C VAL A 120 -0.54 6.36 13.16
N CYS A 121 0.03 5.42 13.92
CA CYS A 121 -0.67 4.80 15.05
C CYS A 121 -0.91 5.79 16.21
N ALA A 122 -0.02 6.77 16.41
CA ALA A 122 -0.19 7.77 17.45
C ALA A 122 -1.28 8.81 17.09
N SER A 123 -1.45 9.12 15.80
CA SER A 123 -2.37 10.15 15.32
C SER A 123 -3.26 9.66 14.17
N PRO A 124 -4.10 8.62 14.37
CA PRO A 124 -4.81 7.95 13.26
C PRO A 124 -5.83 8.84 12.53
N ARG A 125 -6.25 9.94 13.16
CA ARG A 125 -7.23 10.90 12.62
C ARG A 125 -6.61 12.14 11.97
N ALA A 126 -5.29 12.28 12.00
CA ALA A 126 -4.58 13.36 11.35
C ALA A 126 -3.92 12.82 10.06
N PRO A 127 -4.03 13.53 8.92
CA PRO A 127 -3.43 13.06 7.67
C PRO A 127 -1.91 13.10 7.79
N HIS A 128 -1.25 11.94 7.64
CA HIS A 128 0.19 11.84 7.67
C HIS A 128 0.82 12.22 6.32
N ALA A 129 1.94 12.94 6.34
CA ALA A 129 2.57 13.49 5.13
C ALA A 129 3.02 12.42 4.12
N ALA A 130 3.32 11.20 4.58
CA ALA A 130 3.70 10.07 3.72
C ALA A 130 2.61 9.62 2.74
N PHE A 131 1.33 9.96 2.98
CA PHE A 131 0.23 9.64 2.06
C PHE A 131 -0.10 10.78 1.09
N ALA A 132 0.46 11.98 1.28
CA ALA A 132 0.28 13.10 0.37
C ALA A 132 0.77 12.82 -1.07
N PRO A 133 1.88 12.09 -1.31
CA PRO A 133 2.29 11.72 -2.65
C PRO A 133 1.22 10.96 -3.44
N LEU A 134 0.46 10.05 -2.82
CA LEU A 134 -0.63 9.33 -3.50
C LEU A 134 -1.73 10.28 -3.98
N ARG A 135 -2.13 11.25 -3.15
CA ARG A 135 -3.08 12.28 -3.57
C ARG A 135 -2.52 13.13 -4.71
N ARG A 136 -1.23 13.49 -4.66
CA ARG A 136 -0.56 14.22 -5.74
C ARG A 136 -0.52 13.42 -7.03
N LEU A 137 -0.26 12.11 -6.98
CA LEU A 137 -0.29 11.24 -8.14
C LEU A 137 -1.66 11.28 -8.83
N LEU A 138 -2.76 11.16 -8.07
CA LEU A 138 -4.12 11.21 -8.62
C LEU A 138 -4.50 12.60 -9.15
N LEU A 139 -3.99 13.67 -8.54
CA LEU A 139 -4.38 15.02 -8.95
C LEU A 139 -3.50 15.58 -10.08
N HIS A 140 -2.19 15.39 -9.99
CA HIS A 140 -1.18 16.04 -10.82
C HIS A 140 -0.32 15.07 -11.63
N GLY A 141 -0.49 13.75 -11.45
CA GLY A 141 0.39 12.78 -12.07
C GLY A 141 1.77 12.74 -11.41
N SER A 142 2.74 12.18 -12.12
CA SER A 142 4.12 11.99 -11.65
C SER A 142 5.11 11.87 -12.81
N GLY A 143 6.39 12.12 -12.52
CA GLY A 143 7.47 12.01 -13.51
C GLY A 143 7.45 13.08 -14.61
N ASP A 144 8.40 12.92 -15.54
CA ASP A 144 8.55 13.72 -16.76
C ASP A 144 8.08 12.89 -17.96
N GLU A 145 7.53 13.51 -19.02
CA GLU A 145 7.03 12.80 -20.21
C GLU A 145 8.05 11.85 -20.88
N SER A 146 9.34 12.08 -20.67
CA SER A 146 10.42 11.20 -21.14
C SER A 146 10.69 9.97 -20.27
N SER A 147 10.09 9.88 -19.08
CA SER A 147 10.26 8.79 -18.11
C SER A 147 9.27 7.65 -18.35
N GLU A 148 9.72 6.40 -18.21
CA GLU A 148 8.81 5.25 -18.23
C GLU A 148 7.80 5.28 -17.07
N ALA A 149 8.21 5.84 -15.92
CA ALA A 149 7.35 6.06 -14.75
C ALA A 149 6.43 7.29 -14.89
N TYR A 150 6.43 7.96 -16.04
CA TYR A 150 5.53 9.08 -16.30
C TYR A 150 4.07 8.65 -16.14
N CYS A 151 3.33 9.41 -15.36
CA CYS A 151 1.89 9.31 -15.26
C CYS A 151 1.32 10.71 -15.49
N PRO A 152 0.51 10.93 -16.54
CA PRO A 152 -0.16 12.22 -16.69
C PRO A 152 -1.13 12.46 -15.53
N PRO A 153 -1.60 13.71 -15.33
CA PRO A 153 -2.61 14.01 -14.33
C PRO A 153 -3.92 13.28 -14.63
N LEU A 154 -4.50 12.66 -13.60
CA LEU A 154 -5.88 12.18 -13.66
C LEU A 154 -6.89 13.31 -13.35
N ASP A 155 -6.41 14.47 -12.88
CA ASP A 155 -7.21 15.62 -12.43
C ASP A 155 -8.28 15.22 -11.41
N TYR A 156 -7.94 14.30 -10.49
CA TYR A 156 -8.92 13.80 -9.54
C TYR A 156 -8.43 13.93 -8.09
N ASP A 157 -9.04 14.84 -7.35
CA ASP A 157 -8.68 15.14 -5.97
C ASP A 157 -9.55 14.36 -4.97
N ILE A 158 -8.95 13.37 -4.31
CA ILE A 158 -9.57 12.60 -3.22
C ILE A 158 -9.70 13.40 -1.90
N GLY A 159 -9.12 14.60 -1.85
CA GLY A 159 -9.19 15.50 -0.70
C GLY A 159 -8.45 14.99 0.54
N VAL A 160 -8.53 15.75 1.63
CA VAL A 160 -7.99 15.33 2.94
C VAL A 160 -8.76 14.13 3.49
N ALA A 161 -10.08 14.10 3.28
CA ALA A 161 -10.92 12.99 3.71
C ALA A 161 -10.50 11.67 3.04
N GLY A 162 -10.23 11.67 1.73
CA GLY A 162 -9.78 10.46 1.05
C GLY A 162 -8.39 10.00 1.48
N VAL A 163 -7.48 10.94 1.78
CA VAL A 163 -6.18 10.61 2.38
C VAL A 163 -6.34 9.91 3.74
N LEU A 164 -7.32 10.33 4.56
CA LEU A 164 -7.61 9.67 5.83
C LEU A 164 -8.15 8.24 5.63
N GLU A 165 -8.94 7.99 4.58
CA GLU A 165 -9.40 6.63 4.25
C GLU A 165 -8.23 5.72 3.82
N VAL A 166 -7.29 6.23 3.01
CA VAL A 166 -6.05 5.50 2.69
C VAL A 166 -5.28 5.17 3.97
N GLN A 167 -5.10 6.15 4.86
CA GLN A 167 -4.42 5.94 6.13
C GLN A 167 -5.16 4.94 7.04
N GLN A 168 -6.49 4.93 7.01
CA GLN A 168 -7.31 3.98 7.76
C GLN A 168 -7.11 2.56 7.23
N GLY A 169 -7.14 2.36 5.91
CA GLY A 169 -6.86 1.07 5.28
C GLY A 169 -5.45 0.57 5.59
N PHE A 170 -4.46 1.46 5.54
CA PHE A 170 -3.08 1.18 5.93
C PHE A 170 -2.97 0.72 7.39
N SER A 171 -3.60 1.45 8.31
CA SER A 171 -3.60 1.12 9.73
C SER A 171 -4.29 -0.21 10.02
N ALA A 172 -5.41 -0.50 9.33
CA ALA A 172 -6.12 -1.76 9.45
C ALA A 172 -5.25 -2.94 8.99
N ALA A 173 -4.59 -2.84 7.83
CA ALA A 173 -3.67 -3.88 7.36
C ALA A 173 -2.50 -4.11 8.31
N ILE A 174 -1.93 -3.05 8.88
CA ILE A 174 -0.88 -3.17 9.90
C ILE A 174 -1.38 -3.92 11.14
N ALA A 175 -2.59 -3.63 11.60
CA ALA A 175 -3.20 -4.34 12.72
C ALA A 175 -3.45 -5.82 12.40
N ASP A 176 -3.97 -6.13 11.20
CA ASP A 176 -4.18 -7.50 10.73
C ASP A 176 -2.85 -8.28 10.70
N ILE A 177 -1.80 -7.71 10.11
CA ILE A 177 -0.46 -8.31 10.04
C ILE A 177 0.14 -8.46 11.45
N ALA A 178 -0.07 -7.48 12.33
CA ALA A 178 0.42 -7.52 13.70
C ALA A 178 -0.25 -8.61 14.54
N ALA A 179 -1.50 -8.98 14.22
CA ALA A 179 -2.22 -10.06 14.90
C ALA A 179 -1.73 -11.46 14.50
N LEU A 180 -1.00 -11.60 13.39
CA LEU A 180 -0.44 -12.88 12.96
C LEU A 180 0.65 -13.38 13.92
N PRO A 181 0.76 -14.71 14.12
CA PRO A 181 1.82 -15.27 14.95
C PRO A 181 3.20 -14.95 14.33
N PRO A 182 4.27 -14.81 15.15
CA PRO A 182 5.61 -14.54 14.63
C PRO A 182 6.11 -15.56 13.60
N THR A 183 5.57 -16.78 13.65
CA THR A 183 5.88 -17.89 12.75
C THR A 183 5.11 -17.86 11.44
N ALA A 184 4.14 -16.95 11.26
CA ALA A 184 3.27 -16.90 10.07
C ALA A 184 4.03 -16.73 8.74
N PHE A 185 5.26 -16.24 8.78
CA PHE A 185 6.09 -15.97 7.61
C PHE A 185 7.26 -16.94 7.45
N ALA A 186 7.41 -17.93 8.35
CA ALA A 186 8.55 -18.84 8.36
C ALA A 186 8.61 -19.68 7.08
N ASP A 187 7.46 -20.18 6.63
CA ASP A 187 7.33 -21.09 5.49
C ASP A 187 6.98 -20.35 4.17
N LEU A 188 7.16 -19.03 4.12
CA LEU A 188 6.76 -18.21 2.97
C LEU A 188 7.46 -18.65 1.65
N PRO A 189 8.79 -18.91 1.62
CA PRO A 189 9.48 -19.39 0.42
C PRO A 189 8.91 -20.73 -0.06
N GLU A 190 8.69 -21.69 0.84
CA GLU A 190 8.18 -23.02 0.53
C GLU A 190 6.75 -22.96 0.00
N LEU A 191 5.91 -22.11 0.57
CA LEU A 191 4.56 -21.86 0.08
C LEU A 191 4.59 -21.25 -1.33
N LEU A 192 5.45 -20.26 -1.57
CA LEU A 192 5.61 -19.66 -2.90
C LEU A 192 6.06 -20.70 -3.93
N HIS A 193 7.02 -21.57 -3.59
CA HIS A 193 7.45 -22.66 -4.48
C HIS A 193 6.32 -23.63 -4.80
N LEU A 194 5.52 -24.00 -3.79
CA LEU A 194 4.38 -24.88 -3.97
C LEU A 194 3.35 -24.29 -4.94
N PHE A 195 3.01 -23.01 -4.78
CA PHE A 195 2.00 -22.35 -5.62
C PHE A 195 2.51 -21.99 -7.02
N LEU A 196 3.81 -21.74 -7.17
CA LEU A 196 4.43 -21.35 -8.45
C LEU A 196 5.00 -22.55 -9.24
N GLY A 197 4.97 -23.76 -8.67
CA GLY A 197 5.42 -24.99 -9.34
C GLY A 197 6.94 -25.16 -9.41
N GLY A 198 7.68 -24.51 -8.50
CA GLY A 198 9.15 -24.58 -8.41
C GLY A 198 9.80 -23.25 -8.01
N PRO A 199 11.14 -23.23 -7.88
CA PRO A 199 11.88 -21.99 -7.67
C PRO A 199 11.75 -21.07 -8.89
N GLY A 200 11.39 -19.82 -8.64
CA GLY A 200 11.14 -18.79 -9.65
C GLY A 200 12.27 -17.76 -9.71
N GLY A 201 11.99 -16.56 -10.23
CA GLY A 201 12.89 -15.41 -10.06
C GLY A 201 12.58 -14.58 -8.81
N GLY A 202 11.34 -14.62 -8.31
CA GLY A 202 10.86 -13.82 -7.18
C GLY A 202 11.05 -14.44 -5.80
N ASP A 203 11.29 -15.75 -5.73
CA ASP A 203 11.56 -16.51 -4.51
C ASP A 203 12.94 -16.21 -3.91
N THR A 204 13.97 -15.99 -4.74
CA THR A 204 15.29 -15.52 -4.30
C THR A 204 15.25 -14.14 -3.66
N ARG A 205 14.16 -13.40 -3.89
CA ARG A 205 13.89 -12.08 -3.31
C ARG A 205 12.99 -12.16 -2.07
N CYS A 206 12.54 -13.36 -1.69
CA CYS A 206 11.82 -13.62 -0.45
C CYS A 206 12.80 -13.83 0.70
N ASN A 207 12.63 -13.09 1.79
CA ASN A 207 13.41 -13.31 3.01
C ASN A 207 12.49 -13.28 4.25
N PRO A 208 12.20 -14.44 4.86
CA PRO A 208 11.37 -14.52 6.06
C PRO A 208 11.87 -13.68 7.24
N ALA A 209 13.19 -13.57 7.41
CA ALA A 209 13.78 -12.77 8.49
C ALA A 209 13.54 -11.27 8.27
N PHE A 210 13.56 -10.82 7.01
CA PHE A 210 13.17 -9.47 6.64
C PHE A 210 11.69 -9.21 6.95
N VAL A 211 10.78 -10.02 6.40
CA VAL A 211 9.32 -9.86 6.57
C VAL A 211 8.95 -9.91 8.05
N GLY A 212 9.49 -10.89 8.79
CA GLY A 212 9.26 -11.04 10.23
C GLY A 212 9.75 -9.84 11.05
N SER A 213 10.84 -9.20 10.64
CA SER A 213 11.35 -7.98 11.30
C SER A 213 10.45 -6.77 11.07
N ILE A 214 9.88 -6.63 9.86
CA ILE A 214 8.91 -5.56 9.57
C ILE A 214 7.59 -5.80 10.32
N ALA A 215 7.07 -7.03 10.31
CA ALA A 215 5.88 -7.40 11.09
C ALA A 215 6.09 -7.18 12.60
N ALA A 216 7.30 -7.36 13.12
CA ALA A 216 7.62 -7.04 14.52
C ALA A 216 7.57 -5.53 14.82
N ILE A 217 7.87 -4.66 13.85
CA ILE A 217 7.66 -3.20 13.98
C ILE A 217 6.17 -2.91 14.09
N PHE A 218 5.34 -3.51 13.21
CA PHE A 218 3.88 -3.34 13.23
C PHE A 218 3.27 -3.76 14.58
N ARG A 219 3.71 -4.92 15.11
CA ARG A 219 3.31 -5.40 16.45
C ARG A 219 3.63 -4.42 17.58
N ARG A 220 4.84 -3.84 17.57
CA ARG A 220 5.25 -2.88 18.60
C ARG A 220 4.41 -1.60 18.56
N ALA A 221 4.12 -1.10 17.36
CA ALA A 221 3.37 0.15 17.20
C ALA A 221 1.88 0.01 17.55
N THR A 222 1.27 -1.15 17.31
CA THR A 222 -0.16 -1.41 17.59
C THR A 222 -0.43 -1.85 19.03
N ALA A 223 0.58 -2.32 19.76
CA ALA A 223 0.43 -2.80 21.14
C ALA A 223 -0.26 -1.82 22.12
N PRO A 224 -0.01 -0.49 22.11
CA PRO A 224 -0.71 0.45 22.98
C PRO A 224 -2.22 0.48 22.72
N GLN A 225 -2.62 0.42 21.46
CA GLN A 225 -4.03 0.46 21.04
C GLN A 225 -4.75 -0.84 21.46
N ALA A 226 -4.11 -1.99 21.24
CA ALA A 226 -4.63 -3.29 21.67
C ALA A 226 -4.81 -3.37 23.20
N ARG A 227 -3.85 -2.84 23.97
CA ARG A 227 -3.94 -2.76 25.44
C ARG A 227 -5.08 -1.85 25.90
N ALA A 228 -5.31 -0.73 25.22
CA ALA A 228 -6.42 0.17 25.53
C ALA A 228 -7.76 -0.54 25.28
N GLN A 229 -7.94 -1.16 24.11
CA GLN A 229 -9.14 -1.91 23.76
C GLN A 229 -9.43 -3.06 24.75
N ALA A 230 -8.40 -3.82 25.17
CA ALA A 230 -8.56 -4.88 26.16
C ALA A 230 -9.00 -4.36 27.54
N LYS A 231 -8.47 -3.21 27.99
CA LYS A 231 -8.88 -2.59 29.27
C LYS A 231 -10.33 -2.08 29.25
N PHE A 232 -10.80 -1.53 28.13
CA PHE A 232 -12.18 -1.03 28.02
C PHE A 232 -13.20 -2.12 27.70
N GLY A 233 -12.81 -3.19 26.99
CA GLY A 233 -13.67 -4.34 26.70
C GLY A 233 -14.02 -5.19 27.92
N LEU A 234 -13.25 -5.10 29.00
CA LEU A 234 -13.53 -5.76 30.29
C LEU A 234 -14.60 -5.05 31.13
N HIS A 235 -14.98 -3.80 30.80
CA HIS A 235 -16.01 -3.04 31.53
C HIS A 235 -17.38 -3.01 30.82
N ALA A 236 -17.49 -3.54 29.60
CA ALA A 236 -18.74 -3.58 28.85
C ALA A 236 -19.53 -4.90 29.01
N ARG A 237 -19.10 -5.78 29.92
CA ARG A 237 -19.84 -6.98 30.35
C ARG A 237 -20.07 -6.91 31.86
N GLY A 238 -21.01 -6.07 32.26
CA GLY A 238 -21.52 -5.94 33.63
C GLY A 238 -22.99 -5.60 33.58
#